data_AF-A0A010RFQ9-F1
#
_entry.id   AF-A0A010RFQ9-F1
#
_cell.length_a   1.000
_cell.length_b   1.000
_cell.length_c   1.000
_cell.angle_alpha   90.00
_cell.angle_beta   90.00
_cell.angle_gamma   90.00
#
_symmetry.space_group_name_H-M   'P 1'
#
loop_
_entity.id
_entity.type
_entity.pdbx_description
1 polymer ?
#
loop_
_entity_poly.entity_id
_entity_poly.type
_entity_poly.pdbx_seq_one_letter_code
_entity_poly.pdbx_strand_id
1 'polypeptide(L)'
;MTPYRALSTNPTPVCVLAYNILAPTHFLHETACSRVRIGTDLLETLTSITLRDLNDKDFYRLINAAYVSLRDGLDLMEELQHRLAAQAAQAS
;
A
#
# COMPACT_ATOMS: atom_id res chain seq x y z
N MET A 1 8.96 -4.65 22.30
CA MET A 1 8.86 -4.47 20.83
C MET A 1 7.87 -3.35 20.57
N THR A 2 8.20 -2.40 19.71
CA THR A 2 7.24 -1.41 19.21
C THR A 2 6.26 -2.10 18.26
N PRO A 3 4.93 -1.90 18.39
CA PRO A 3 3.92 -2.62 17.62
C PRO A 3 3.79 -2.08 16.19
N TYR A 4 4.90 -1.70 15.56
CA TYR A 4 4.91 -1.06 14.25
C TYR A 4 5.79 -1.86 13.30
N ARG A 5 5.26 -2.11 12.10
CA ARG A 5 5.99 -2.71 10.99
C ARG A 5 6.18 -1.66 9.89
N ALA A 6 7.41 -1.54 9.42
CA ALA A 6 7.77 -0.62 8.36
C ALA A 6 7.08 -0.98 7.03
N LEU A 7 6.65 0.03 6.28
CA LEU A 7 6.24 -0.14 4.88
C LEU A 7 7.47 -0.38 4.02
N SER A 8 7.35 -1.26 3.02
CA SER A 8 8.44 -1.63 2.12
C SER A 8 8.85 -0.50 1.17
N THR A 9 8.01 0.52 1.04
CA THR A 9 8.20 1.71 0.19
C THR A 9 8.96 2.84 0.87
N ASN A 10 9.46 2.66 2.10
CA ASN A 10 10.18 3.71 2.83
C ASN A 10 11.29 4.32 1.94
N PRO A 11 11.28 5.65 1.71
CA PRO A 11 12.21 6.29 0.78
C PRO A 11 13.61 6.47 1.38
N THR A 12 13.79 6.14 2.66
CA THR A 12 15.06 6.28 3.37
C THR A 12 15.38 5.02 4.18
N PRO A 13 16.65 4.76 4.51
CA PRO A 13 17.04 3.65 5.38
C PRO A 13 16.43 3.73 6.78
N VAL A 14 15.98 4.91 7.21
CA VAL A 14 15.27 5.09 8.47
C VAL A 14 13.78 4.86 8.19
N CYS A 15 13.24 3.78 8.74
CA CYS A 15 11.84 3.38 8.56
C CYS A 15 10.87 4.29 9.33
N VAL A 16 10.52 5.43 8.75
CA VAL A 16 9.61 6.42 9.36
C VAL A 16 8.14 6.16 9.02
N LEU A 17 7.87 5.47 7.91
CA LEU A 17 6.52 5.06 7.51
C LEU A 17 6.25 3.63 7.96
N ALA A 18 5.23 3.44 8.79
CA ALA A 18 4.90 2.14 9.38
C ALA A 18 3.41 2.02 9.69
N TYR A 19 2.92 0.79 9.81
CA TYR A 19 1.57 0.49 10.29
C TYR A 19 1.60 -0.25 11.63
N ASN A 20 0.54 -0.06 12.42
CA ASN A 20 0.39 -0.70 13.72
C ASN A 20 -0.08 -2.15 13.54
N ILE A 21 0.78 -3.12 13.85
CA ILE A 21 0.48 -4.56 13.74
C ILE A 21 -0.51 -5.05 14.81
N LEU A 22 -0.91 -4.20 15.76
CA LEU A 22 -1.96 -4.49 16.74
C LEU A 22 -3.28 -3.79 16.41
N ALA A 23 -3.36 -3.04 15.31
CA ALA A 23 -4.61 -2.43 14.89
C ALA A 23 -5.67 -3.51 14.59
N PRO A 24 -6.96 -3.25 14.92
CA PRO A 24 -8.07 -4.11 14.51
C PRO A 24 -8.04 -4.43 13.01
N THR A 25 -8.35 -5.68 12.67
CA THR A 25 -8.26 -6.20 11.28
C THR A 25 -9.07 -5.37 10.29
N HIS A 26 -10.25 -4.87 10.66
CA HIS A 26 -11.07 -4.06 9.75
C HIS A 26 -10.40 -2.72 9.41
N PHE A 27 -9.70 -2.06 10.33
CA PHE A 27 -8.97 -0.83 10.02
C PHE A 27 -7.76 -1.08 9.10
N LEU A 28 -7.05 -2.19 9.29
CA LEU A 28 -5.98 -2.58 8.36
C LEU A 28 -6.52 -2.88 6.97
N HIS A 29 -7.66 -3.58 6.88
CA HIS A 29 -8.35 -3.88 5.63
C HIS A 29 -8.84 -2.62 4.91
N GLU A 30 -9.54 -1.73 5.61
CA GLU A 30 -10.01 -0.46 5.05
C GLU A 30 -8.84 0.40 4.54
N THR A 31 -7.74 0.44 5.30
CA THR A 31 -6.52 1.16 4.89
C THR A 31 -5.89 0.52 3.65
N ALA A 32 -5.81 -0.82 3.60
CA ALA A 32 -5.29 -1.54 2.44
C ALA A 32 -6.14 -1.25 1.19
N CYS A 33 -7.46 -1.34 1.30
CA CYS A 33 -8.39 -1.02 0.20
C CYS A 33 -8.25 0.44 -0.25
N SER A 34 -8.12 1.37 0.68
CA SER A 34 -7.91 2.79 0.34
C SER A 34 -6.62 3.00 -0.45
N ARG A 35 -5.52 2.38 -0.01
CA ARG A 35 -4.22 2.43 -0.70
C ARG A 35 -4.26 1.82 -2.09
N VAL A 36 -4.91 0.67 -2.24
CA VAL A 36 -5.11 0.03 -3.54
C VAL A 36 -5.94 0.93 -4.46
N ARG A 37 -7.07 1.46 -3.98
CA ARG A 37 -7.92 2.36 -4.75
C ARG A 37 -7.18 3.59 -5.25
N ILE A 38 -6.45 4.29 -4.37
CA ILE A 38 -5.66 5.47 -4.76
C ILE A 38 -4.65 5.13 -5.86
N GLY A 39 -3.95 3.99 -5.73
CA GLY A 39 -3.00 3.54 -6.73
C GLY A 39 -3.67 3.23 -8.07
N THR A 40 -4.83 2.56 -8.05
CA THR A 40 -5.64 2.27 -9.23
C THR A 40 -6.16 3.54 -9.90
N ASP A 41 -6.74 4.48 -9.14
CA ASP A 41 -7.27 5.75 -9.67
C ASP A 41 -6.17 6.57 -10.38
N LEU A 42 -4.94 6.54 -9.84
CA LEU A 42 -3.77 7.18 -10.49
C LEU A 42 -3.38 6.50 -11.81
N LEU A 43 -3.46 5.17 -11.88
CA LEU A 43 -3.22 4.43 -13.12
C LEU A 43 -4.32 4.69 -14.15
N GLU A 44 -5.58 4.76 -13.74
CA GLU A 44 -6.71 5.13 -14.62
C GLU A 44 -6.56 6.56 -15.15
N THR A 45 -6.05 7.47 -14.32
CA THR A 45 -5.72 8.82 -14.76
C THR A 45 -4.70 8.78 -15.91
N LEU A 46 -3.67 7.94 -15.82
CA LEU A 46 -2.67 7.78 -16.88
C LEU A 46 -3.22 7.17 -18.17
N THR A 47 -4.25 6.32 -18.11
CA THR A 47 -4.89 5.76 -19.30
C THR A 47 -5.85 6.74 -19.96
N SER A 48 -6.40 7.70 -19.20
CA SER A 48 -7.34 8.71 -19.68
C SER A 48 -6.68 9.98 -20.25
N ILE A 49 -5.48 10.34 -19.78
CA ILE A 49 -4.77 11.52 -20.26
C ILE A 49 -4.25 11.23 -21.68
N THR A 50 -4.61 12.08 -22.63
CA THR A 50 -3.90 12.13 -23.91
C THR A 50 -2.48 12.61 -23.59
N LEU A 51 -1.51 11.69 -23.56
CA LEU A 51 -0.09 11.90 -23.19
C LEU A 51 0.68 12.88 -24.11
N ARG A 52 0.01 13.87 -24.71
CA ARG A 52 0.61 14.80 -25.67
C ARG A 52 1.55 15.82 -25.02
N ASP A 53 1.38 16.12 -23.73
CA ASP A 53 2.18 17.14 -23.02
C ASP A 53 2.77 16.68 -21.68
N LEU A 54 2.73 15.38 -21.37
CA LEU A 54 3.30 14.83 -20.14
C LEU A 54 4.80 14.63 -20.30
N ASN A 55 5.60 15.46 -19.64
CA ASN A 55 7.04 15.26 -19.60
C ASN A 55 7.40 14.04 -18.72
N ASP A 56 8.59 13.47 -18.96
CA ASP A 56 9.06 12.26 -18.28
C ASP A 56 9.06 12.36 -16.74
N LYS A 57 9.28 13.56 -16.18
CA LYS A 57 9.29 13.76 -14.72
C LYS A 57 7.90 13.66 -14.13
N ASP A 58 6.91 14.23 -14.79
CA ASP A 58 5.52 14.18 -14.33
C ASP A 58 4.93 12.78 -14.51
N PHE A 59 5.31 12.09 -15.59
CA PHE A 59 5.00 10.67 -15.79
C PHE A 59 5.61 9.81 -14.68
N TYR A 60 6.91 9.98 -14.39
CA TYR A 60 7.59 9.25 -13.33
C TYR A 60 6.96 9.51 -11.96
N ARG A 61 6.62 10.76 -11.63
CA ARG A 61 5.96 11.11 -10.36
C ARG A 61 4.62 10.41 -10.19
N LEU A 62 3.79 10.40 -11.24
CA LEU A 62 2.48 9.76 -11.22
C LEU A 62 2.60 8.23 -11.06
N ILE A 63 3.45 7.59 -11.86
CA ILE A 63 3.69 6.14 -11.76
C ILE A 63 4.27 5.79 -10.40
N ASN A 64 5.25 6.54 -9.90
CA ASN A 64 5.86 6.28 -8.61
C ASN A 64 4.85 6.42 -7.47
N ALA A 65 3.97 7.43 -7.52
CA ALA A 65 2.90 7.59 -6.54
C ALA A 65 1.91 6.41 -6.57
N ALA A 66 1.52 5.95 -7.77
CA ALA A 66 0.68 4.78 -7.93
C ALA A 66 1.35 3.51 -7.38
N TYR A 67 2.61 3.29 -7.74
CA TYR A 67 3.42 2.16 -7.27
C TYR A 67 3.52 2.14 -5.74
N VAL A 68 3.89 3.26 -5.12
CA VAL A 68 4.02 3.36 -3.66
C VAL A 68 2.69 3.05 -2.98
N SER A 69 1.58 3.62 -3.47
CA SER A 69 0.27 3.37 -2.88
C SER A 69 -0.15 1.91 -3.00
N LEU A 70 0.06 1.27 -4.16
CA LEU A 70 -0.25 -0.15 -4.35
C LEU A 70 0.61 -1.04 -3.45
N ARG A 71 1.90 -0.74 -3.34
CA ARG A 71 2.83 -1.52 -2.53
C ARG A 71 2.54 -1.41 -1.04
N ASP A 72 2.18 -0.23 -0.55
CA ASP A 72 1.70 -0.04 0.83
C ASP A 72 0.42 -0.83 1.10
N GLY A 73 -0.50 -0.87 0.14
CA GLY A 73 -1.71 -1.69 0.22
C GLY A 73 -1.38 -3.18 0.31
N LEU A 74 -0.40 -3.66 -0.46
CA LEU A 74 0.05 -5.06 -0.42
C LEU A 74 0.69 -5.42 0.92
N ASP A 75 1.52 -4.55 1.50
CA ASP A 75 2.14 -4.78 2.80
C ASP A 75 1.08 -4.98 3.92
N LEU A 76 -0.04 -4.25 3.83
CA LEU A 76 -1.17 -4.40 4.76
C LEU A 76 -1.97 -5.69 4.47
N MET A 77 -2.16 -6.05 3.20
CA MET A 77 -2.85 -7.29 2.82
C MET A 77 -2.06 -8.54 3.22
N GLU A 78 -0.72 -8.50 3.16
CA GLU A 78 0.14 -9.59 3.63
C GLU A 78 -0.03 -9.83 5.14
N GLU A 79 -0.07 -8.76 5.95
CA GLU A 79 -0.38 -8.87 7.38
C GLU A 79 -1.79 -9.45 7.62
N LEU A 80 -2.79 -9.02 6.86
CA LEU A 80 -4.15 -9.57 6.94
C LEU A 80 -4.16 -11.07 6.61
N GLN A 81 -3.44 -11.48 5.57
CA GLN A 81 -3.32 -12.88 5.18
C GLN A 81 -2.64 -13.71 6.27
N HIS A 82 -1.57 -13.19 6.89
CA HIS A 82 -0.92 -13.85 8.03
C HIS A 82 -1.89 -14.05 9.20
N ARG A 83 -2.72 -13.06 9.52
CA ARG A 83 -3.73 -13.17 10.59
C ARG A 83 -4.79 -14.21 10.28
N LEU A 84 -5.30 -14.22 9.05
CA LEU A 84 -6.31 -15.20 8.62
C LEU A 84 -5.75 -16.63 8.69
N ALA A 85 -4.50 -16.83 8.24
CA ALA A 85 -3.83 -18.13 8.35
C ALA A 85 -3.65 -18.58 9.81
N ALA A 86 -3.25 -17.67 10.71
CA ALA A 86 -3.11 -17.96 12.13
C ALA A 86 -4.45 -18.33 12.79
N GLN A 87 -5.55 -17.64 12.42
CA GLN A 87 -6.89 -17.95 12.91
C GLN A 87 -7.38 -19.31 12.43
N ALA A 88 -7.15 -19.65 11.15
CA ALA A 88 -7.53 -20.95 10.59
C ALA A 88 -6.80 -22.11 11.30
N ALA A 89 -5.52 -21.94 11.62
CA ALA A 89 -4.72 -22.93 12.33
C ALA A 89 -5.17 -23.14 13.78
N GLN A 90 -5.74 -22.12 14.43
CA GLN A 90 -6.29 -22.23 15.81
C GLN A 90 -7.66 -22.89 15.87
N ALA A 91 -8.39 -22.89 14.75
CA ALA A 91 -9.72 -23.50 14.63
C ALA A 91 -9.68 -24.97 14.19
N SER A 92 -8.47 -25.51 13.91
CA SER A 92 -8.22 -26.90 13.50
C SER A 92 -7.71 -27.73 14.66
#